data_AF-A0A2S7TQH4-F1
#
_entry.id   AF-A0A2S7TQH4-F1
#
_cell.length_a   1.000
_cell.length_b   1.000
_cell.length_c   1.000
_cell.angle_alpha   90.00
_cell.angle_beta   90.00
_cell.angle_gamma   90.00
#
_symmetry.space_group_name_H-M   'P 1'
#
loop_
_entity.id
_entity.type
_entity.pdbx_description
1 polymer ?
#
loop_
_entity_poly.entity_id
_entity_poly.type
_entity_poly.pdbx_seq_one_letter_code
_entity_poly.pdbx_strand_id
1 'polypeptide(L)'
;MEPKHVHFLSDVAYATDVAFRGHKTANPKQSVAEVAVAAADDIAKRLRLRKGSADTSTVTLFHAKSGLFNIDLLSGFGFVAHGTGSRANELVLVTRGTNFQHNKFDLATNANIGYGIGPRGNVFHRGFLKTFKSYQSQLVSFVSQSGAKWPSTIHCMGHSLGGALANLNACMLRDAGFNVCLYTIGAPRVGIVSYAQDITKQIAPGQIRRIANPCDPVPMVPLFPYMHGSRGQSELLLRHGEKVGIDAHLLHSGYSKMAHSSSWSDFSPMPHGLSQYTDLSREFAKLGGGGMFNAKLLDLVGKLTEQVLRSMGYAYLVTVQGGISLAVTAADLLSEVLVKAANASKLLAEDVFTIVNSMLDFLGRAPISGTALTIQTLHWILDQFSTEMAGRAQQAMLKAQRG
;
A
#
# COMPACT_ATOMS: atom_id res chain seq x y z
N MET A 1 6.61 -8.04 16.50
CA MET A 1 5.17 -8.30 16.70
C MET A 1 4.71 -9.37 15.72
N GLU A 2 3.89 -10.33 16.16
CA GLU A 2 3.37 -11.43 15.32
C GLU A 2 2.31 -10.94 14.30
N PRO A 3 2.13 -11.62 13.15
CA PRO A 3 1.19 -11.20 12.10
C PRO A 3 -0.26 -11.06 12.56
N LYS A 4 -0.78 -12.00 13.37
CA LYS A 4 -2.15 -11.94 13.90
C LYS A 4 -2.46 -10.69 14.72
N HIS A 5 -1.46 -10.17 15.45
CA HIS A 5 -1.61 -8.93 16.21
C HIS A 5 -1.63 -7.70 15.29
N VAL A 6 -0.79 -7.67 14.26
CA VAL A 6 -0.79 -6.58 13.26
C VAL A 6 -2.12 -6.55 12.50
N HIS A 7 -2.63 -7.72 12.10
CA HIS A 7 -3.94 -7.85 11.44
C HIS A 7 -5.06 -7.34 12.35
N PHE A 8 -5.13 -7.82 13.59
CA PHE A 8 -6.16 -7.40 14.55
C PHE A 8 -6.12 -5.90 14.85
N LEU A 9 -4.94 -5.34 15.13
CA LEU A 9 -4.83 -3.91 15.44
C LEU A 9 -5.22 -3.05 14.22
N SER A 10 -4.82 -3.46 13.01
CA SER A 10 -5.20 -2.78 11.77
C SER A 10 -6.71 -2.84 11.50
N ASP A 11 -7.38 -3.92 11.91
CA ASP A 11 -8.83 -4.07 11.86
C ASP A 11 -9.53 -3.13 12.88
N VAL A 12 -9.07 -3.13 14.14
CA VAL A 12 -9.60 -2.25 15.19
C VAL A 12 -9.51 -0.77 14.80
N ALA A 13 -8.51 -0.38 14.02
CA ALA A 13 -8.39 0.99 13.52
C ALA A 13 -9.63 1.45 12.74
N TYR A 14 -10.37 0.57 12.06
CA TYR A 14 -11.61 0.95 11.37
C TYR A 14 -12.72 1.39 12.33
N ALA A 15 -12.74 0.85 13.54
CA ALA A 15 -13.70 1.22 14.57
C ALA A 15 -13.46 2.64 15.13
N THR A 16 -12.26 3.22 14.97
CA THR A 16 -11.94 4.56 15.52
C THR A 16 -12.85 5.64 14.94
N ASP A 17 -13.14 5.56 13.65
CA ASP A 17 -14.01 6.55 12.99
C ASP A 17 -15.48 6.35 13.35
N VAL A 18 -15.92 5.10 13.44
CA VAL A 18 -17.29 4.78 13.85
C VAL A 18 -17.54 5.30 15.27
N ALA A 19 -16.62 5.05 16.20
CA ALA A 19 -16.69 5.58 17.56
C ALA A 19 -16.66 7.12 17.58
N PHE A 20 -15.68 7.72 16.90
CA PHE A 20 -15.52 9.18 16.86
C PHE A 20 -16.76 9.88 16.29
N ARG A 21 -17.30 9.41 15.15
CA ARG A 21 -18.52 9.97 14.54
C ARG A 21 -19.73 9.73 15.41
N GLY A 22 -19.88 8.53 15.98
CA GLY A 22 -20.98 8.21 16.89
C GLY A 22 -21.05 9.21 18.06
N HIS A 23 -19.92 9.44 18.73
CA HIS A 23 -19.83 10.42 19.83
C HIS A 23 -20.06 11.86 19.34
N LYS A 24 -19.51 12.25 18.19
CA LYS A 24 -19.71 13.62 17.65
C LYS A 24 -21.17 13.88 17.24
N THR A 25 -21.85 12.89 16.67
CA THR A 25 -23.26 12.98 16.29
C THR A 25 -24.17 12.99 17.53
N ALA A 26 -23.88 12.14 18.52
CA ALA A 26 -24.64 12.13 19.78
C ALA A 26 -24.44 13.41 20.60
N ASN A 27 -23.26 14.03 20.54
CA ASN A 27 -22.91 15.21 21.32
C ASN A 27 -22.34 16.35 20.45
N PRO A 28 -23.17 17.04 19.64
CA PRO A 28 -22.67 18.03 18.67
C PRO A 28 -21.88 19.20 19.29
N LYS A 29 -22.19 19.57 20.53
CA LYS A 29 -21.56 20.67 21.27
C LYS A 29 -20.19 20.32 21.86
N GLN A 30 -19.85 19.04 22.01
CA GLN A 30 -18.55 18.64 22.52
C GLN A 30 -17.43 19.02 21.53
N SER A 31 -16.30 19.45 22.10
CA SER A 31 -15.07 19.70 21.38
C SER A 31 -14.55 18.40 20.74
N VAL A 32 -13.70 18.55 19.73
CA VAL A 32 -13.05 17.41 19.06
C VAL A 32 -12.20 16.60 20.05
N ALA A 33 -11.57 17.25 21.03
CA ALA A 33 -10.75 16.61 22.04
C ALA A 33 -11.61 15.73 22.98
N GLU A 34 -12.75 16.24 23.47
CA GLU A 34 -13.66 15.47 24.32
C GLU A 34 -14.23 14.25 23.59
N VAL A 35 -14.61 14.42 22.31
CA VAL A 35 -15.07 13.32 21.45
C VAL A 35 -13.99 12.27 21.26
N ALA A 36 -12.73 12.68 21.06
CA ALA A 36 -11.61 11.76 20.90
C ALA A 36 -11.35 10.95 22.18
N VAL A 37 -11.49 11.56 23.37
CA VAL A 37 -11.38 10.88 24.66
C VAL A 37 -12.51 9.85 24.83
N ALA A 38 -13.77 10.23 24.59
CA ALA A 38 -14.90 9.30 24.70
C ALA A 38 -14.80 8.12 23.72
N ALA A 39 -14.36 8.39 22.48
CA ALA A 39 -14.11 7.34 21.50
C ALA A 39 -12.93 6.42 21.90
N ALA A 40 -11.96 6.92 22.68
CA ALA A 40 -10.82 6.12 23.15
C ALA A 40 -11.23 5.04 24.13
N ASP A 41 -12.21 5.31 24.98
CA ASP A 41 -12.76 4.32 25.89
C ASP A 41 -13.41 3.14 25.14
N ASP A 42 -14.08 3.41 24.02
CA ASP A 42 -14.71 2.37 23.20
C ASP A 42 -13.67 1.50 22.47
N ILE A 43 -12.59 2.10 21.99
CA ILE A 43 -11.47 1.36 21.40
C ILE A 43 -10.73 0.56 22.47
N ALA A 44 -10.50 1.13 23.66
CA ALA A 44 -9.91 0.43 24.78
C ALA A 44 -10.74 -0.81 25.16
N LYS A 45 -12.08 -0.71 25.20
CA LYS A 45 -12.96 -1.87 25.43
C LYS A 45 -12.80 -2.95 24.35
N ARG A 46 -12.72 -2.57 23.06
CA ARG A 46 -12.50 -3.53 21.96
C ARG A 46 -11.16 -4.25 22.08
N LEU A 47 -10.12 -3.54 22.51
CA LEU A 47 -8.80 -4.13 22.76
C LEU A 47 -8.81 -5.10 23.97
N ARG A 48 -9.66 -4.89 24.97
CA ARG A 48 -9.83 -5.82 26.12
C ARG A 48 -10.52 -7.12 25.74
N LEU A 49 -11.46 -7.08 24.79
CA LEU A 49 -12.28 -8.25 24.39
C LEU A 49 -11.47 -9.36 23.69
N ARG A 50 -10.24 -9.06 23.23
CA ARG A 50 -9.28 -10.04 22.69
C ARG A 50 -8.04 -10.04 23.61
N LYS A 51 -7.83 -11.11 24.38
CA LYS A 51 -6.63 -11.25 25.25
C LYS A 51 -5.35 -11.01 24.42
N GLY A 52 -4.51 -10.04 24.85
CA GLY A 52 -3.06 -10.12 24.62
C GLY A 52 -2.30 -9.03 23.85
N SER A 53 -2.76 -7.78 23.64
CA SER A 53 -1.90 -6.85 22.85
C SER A 53 -1.84 -5.33 23.13
N ALA A 54 -2.47 -4.75 24.14
CA ALA A 54 -2.24 -3.33 24.49
C ALA A 54 -2.73 -2.98 25.89
N ASP A 55 -2.05 -2.05 26.58
CA ASP A 55 -2.51 -1.54 27.86
C ASP A 55 -3.66 -0.59 27.61
N THR A 56 -4.81 -0.96 28.13
CA THR A 56 -6.09 -0.30 27.84
C THR A 56 -6.34 0.92 28.72
N SER A 57 -5.43 1.24 29.65
CA SER A 57 -5.42 2.49 30.42
C SER A 57 -4.80 3.68 29.68
N THR A 58 -4.21 3.48 28.49
CA THR A 58 -3.42 4.52 27.80
C THR A 58 -3.69 4.59 26.30
N VAL A 59 -4.91 4.24 25.86
CA VAL A 59 -5.31 4.41 24.46
C VAL A 59 -5.61 5.88 24.19
N THR A 60 -4.95 6.48 23.21
CA THR A 60 -5.24 7.84 22.74
C THR A 60 -5.64 7.78 21.27
N LEU A 61 -6.83 8.26 20.93
CA LEU A 61 -7.20 8.47 19.53
C LEU A 61 -6.61 9.77 19.01
N PHE A 62 -6.21 9.73 17.75
CA PHE A 62 -5.97 10.93 16.96
C PHE A 62 -7.00 11.04 15.84
N HIS A 63 -7.33 12.28 15.50
CA HIS A 63 -8.22 12.61 14.40
C HIS A 63 -7.43 13.20 13.25
N ALA A 64 -7.91 13.02 12.03
CA ALA A 64 -7.29 13.59 10.85
C ALA A 64 -8.33 14.19 9.92
N LYS A 65 -7.84 15.07 9.06
CA LYS A 65 -8.58 15.59 7.91
C LYS A 65 -8.19 14.77 6.68
N SER A 66 -9.18 14.12 6.09
CA SER A 66 -9.04 13.37 4.84
C SER A 66 -10.22 13.66 3.93
N GLY A 67 -10.00 13.73 2.63
CA GLY A 67 -11.05 13.98 1.65
C GLY A 67 -10.50 14.60 0.36
N LEU A 68 -11.40 14.82 -0.59
CA LEU A 68 -11.11 15.22 -1.96
C LEU A 68 -11.52 16.69 -2.23
N PHE A 69 -10.81 17.38 -3.12
CA PHE A 69 -11.14 18.73 -3.63
C PHE A 69 -11.64 19.74 -2.57
N ASN A 70 -10.76 20.16 -1.66
CA ASN A 70 -11.03 21.14 -0.61
C ASN A 70 -12.12 20.76 0.42
N ILE A 71 -12.68 19.55 0.36
CA ILE A 71 -13.57 19.01 1.40
C ILE A 71 -12.75 18.15 2.34
N ASP A 72 -12.31 18.75 3.44
CA ASP A 72 -11.58 18.05 4.50
C ASP A 72 -12.55 17.50 5.54
N LEU A 73 -12.82 16.19 5.50
CA LEU A 73 -13.63 15.53 6.52
C LEU A 73 -12.78 15.15 7.72
N LEU A 74 -13.19 15.65 8.89
CA LEU A 74 -12.64 15.27 10.18
C LEU A 74 -13.18 13.88 10.58
N SER A 75 -12.28 12.97 10.91
CA SER A 75 -12.62 11.61 11.36
C SER A 75 -11.63 11.08 12.39
N GLY A 76 -12.06 10.11 13.19
CA GLY A 76 -11.17 9.33 14.06
C GLY A 76 -10.27 8.45 13.19
N PHE A 77 -8.98 8.76 13.13
CA PHE A 77 -8.10 8.24 12.07
C PHE A 77 -7.16 7.13 12.53
N GLY A 78 -7.06 6.92 13.84
CA GLY A 78 -6.25 5.87 14.40
C GLY A 78 -6.07 6.08 15.90
N PHE A 79 -5.20 5.27 16.49
CA PHE A 79 -4.91 5.33 17.90
C PHE A 79 -3.45 5.03 18.19
N VAL A 80 -3.01 5.46 19.37
CA VAL A 80 -1.74 5.08 19.97
C VAL A 80 -2.02 4.40 21.30
N ALA A 81 -1.27 3.36 21.62
CA ALA A 81 -1.39 2.65 22.90
C ALA A 81 -0.04 2.09 23.35
N HIS A 82 0.13 1.92 24.67
CA HIS A 82 1.28 1.22 25.21
C HIS A 82 1.12 -0.30 25.10
N GLY A 83 2.24 -1.01 24.97
CA GLY A 83 2.25 -2.47 25.13
C GLY A 83 1.94 -2.88 26.57
N THR A 84 1.70 -4.18 26.79
CA THR A 84 1.47 -4.77 28.12
C THR A 84 2.58 -5.72 28.52
N GLY A 85 2.66 -6.04 29.81
CA GLY A 85 3.57 -7.06 30.34
C GLY A 85 5.02 -6.78 29.95
N SER A 86 5.67 -7.76 29.33
CA SER A 86 7.07 -7.63 28.86
C SER A 86 7.29 -6.56 27.79
N ARG A 87 6.22 -6.02 27.19
CA ARG A 87 6.26 -4.99 26.13
C ARG A 87 5.76 -3.63 26.62
N ALA A 88 5.69 -3.40 27.94
CA ALA A 88 5.19 -2.15 28.52
C ALA A 88 5.99 -0.89 28.10
N ASN A 89 7.25 -1.05 27.69
CA ASN A 89 8.11 0.04 27.19
C ASN A 89 8.01 0.23 25.67
N GLU A 90 7.05 -0.40 25.00
CA GLU A 90 6.81 -0.26 23.56
C GLU A 90 5.50 0.47 23.30
N LEU A 91 5.40 1.11 22.13
CA LEU A 91 4.18 1.78 21.67
C LEU A 91 3.68 1.15 20.39
N VAL A 92 2.36 1.11 20.21
CA VAL A 92 1.73 0.81 18.93
C VAL A 92 1.08 2.08 18.40
N LEU A 93 1.40 2.45 17.17
CA LEU A 93 0.79 3.56 16.44
C LEU A 93 0.07 2.97 15.23
N VAL A 94 -1.26 3.00 15.28
CA VAL A 94 -2.10 2.32 14.30
C VAL A 94 -2.91 3.36 13.52
N THR A 95 -2.73 3.38 12.21
CA THR A 95 -3.48 4.24 11.29
C THR A 95 -4.51 3.45 10.52
N ARG A 96 -5.72 3.99 10.45
CA ARG A 96 -6.85 3.38 9.74
C ARG A 96 -6.72 3.54 8.22
N GLY A 97 -7.22 2.55 7.49
CA GLY A 97 -7.49 2.66 6.06
C GLY A 97 -8.68 3.57 5.72
N THR A 98 -9.13 3.51 4.48
CA THR A 98 -10.19 4.39 4.00
C THR A 98 -11.57 3.91 4.42
N ASN A 99 -12.45 4.84 4.77
CA ASN A 99 -13.83 4.59 5.20
C ASN A 99 -14.73 5.60 4.50
N PHE A 100 -15.67 5.07 3.74
CA PHE A 100 -16.52 5.87 2.87
C PHE A 100 -18.01 5.62 3.12
N GLN A 101 -18.40 5.05 4.26
CA GLN A 101 -19.83 4.81 4.58
C GLN A 101 -20.69 6.08 4.54
N HIS A 102 -20.09 7.28 4.55
CA HIS A 102 -20.80 8.57 4.52
C HIS A 102 -20.36 9.54 3.42
N ASN A 103 -19.63 9.11 2.38
CA ASN A 103 -19.21 10.01 1.30
C ASN A 103 -19.69 9.54 -0.09
N LYS A 104 -20.81 10.10 -0.56
CA LYS A 104 -21.40 9.81 -1.89
C LYS A 104 -20.64 10.48 -3.06
N PHE A 105 -19.59 11.26 -2.79
CA PHE A 105 -18.88 12.03 -3.81
C PHE A 105 -17.41 11.59 -4.04
N ASP A 106 -17.05 10.37 -3.62
CA ASP A 106 -15.66 9.90 -3.59
C ASP A 106 -15.17 9.16 -4.85
N LEU A 107 -15.47 9.72 -6.03
CA LEU A 107 -15.02 9.13 -7.30
C LEU A 107 -13.64 9.64 -7.77
N ALA A 108 -13.02 10.66 -7.16
CA ALA A 108 -11.79 11.25 -7.72
C ALA A 108 -10.55 11.23 -6.81
N THR A 109 -10.36 10.18 -6.02
CA THR A 109 -9.09 9.94 -5.31
C THR A 109 -7.87 9.83 -6.26
N ASN A 110 -8.08 9.73 -7.57
CA ASN A 110 -7.03 9.67 -8.60
C ASN A 110 -6.66 11.02 -9.26
N ALA A 111 -7.29 12.15 -8.92
CA ALA A 111 -6.97 13.44 -9.58
C ALA A 111 -5.92 14.29 -8.85
N ASN A 112 -5.37 13.78 -7.73
CA ASN A 112 -4.35 14.51 -6.98
C ASN A 112 -3.03 13.75 -6.85
N ILE A 113 -2.59 13.15 -7.97
CA ILE A 113 -1.28 12.52 -8.20
C ILE A 113 -0.22 13.63 -8.27
N GLY A 114 -0.09 14.37 -7.18
CA GLY A 114 0.92 15.42 -7.01
C GLY A 114 2.01 14.96 -6.06
N TYR A 115 3.14 15.65 -6.11
CA TYR A 115 4.25 15.43 -5.20
C TYR A 115 4.18 16.41 -4.02
N GLY A 116 4.67 15.97 -2.86
CA GLY A 116 4.91 16.85 -1.73
C GLY A 116 6.13 16.40 -0.95
N ILE A 117 6.88 17.39 -0.43
CA ILE A 117 8.05 17.13 0.42
C ILE A 117 7.56 16.86 1.85
N GLY A 118 7.91 15.67 2.35
CA GLY A 118 7.55 15.18 3.67
C GLY A 118 8.76 15.02 4.58
N PRO A 119 8.63 14.18 5.63
CA PRO A 119 9.71 13.92 6.57
C PRO A 119 11.01 13.52 5.87
N ARG A 120 12.15 13.93 6.44
CA ARG A 120 13.49 13.60 5.93
C ARG A 120 13.79 14.13 4.51
N GLY A 121 13.03 15.11 4.03
CA GLY A 121 13.20 15.69 2.68
C GLY A 121 12.73 14.78 1.55
N ASN A 122 12.07 13.67 1.87
CA ASN A 122 11.59 12.71 0.87
C ASN A 122 10.33 13.22 0.16
N VAL A 123 10.13 12.77 -1.08
CA VAL A 123 8.96 13.10 -1.88
C VAL A 123 7.90 12.00 -1.77
N PHE A 124 6.71 12.39 -1.35
CA PHE A 124 5.55 11.53 -1.11
C PHE A 124 4.36 11.92 -1.98
N HIS A 125 3.37 11.02 -2.05
CA HIS A 125 2.08 11.30 -2.65
C HIS A 125 1.37 12.42 -1.87
N ARG A 126 0.95 13.48 -2.58
CA ARG A 126 0.38 14.70 -2.00
C ARG A 126 -0.82 14.43 -1.09
N GLY A 127 -1.70 13.51 -1.48
CA GLY A 127 -2.86 13.12 -0.68
C GLY A 127 -2.49 12.51 0.67
N PHE A 128 -1.55 11.56 0.68
CA PHE A 128 -1.12 10.91 1.92
C PHE A 128 -0.39 11.89 2.84
N LEU A 129 0.45 12.74 2.25
CA LEU A 129 1.16 13.78 3.00
C LEU A 129 0.21 14.81 3.60
N LYS A 130 -0.84 15.24 2.88
CA LYS A 130 -1.85 16.15 3.39
C LYS A 130 -2.54 15.57 4.63
N THR A 131 -3.00 14.31 4.53
CA THR A 131 -3.64 13.62 5.66
C THR A 131 -2.67 13.47 6.83
N PHE A 132 -1.44 13.04 6.60
CA PHE A 132 -0.40 12.95 7.63
C PHE A 132 -0.17 14.28 8.36
N LYS A 133 0.06 15.37 7.61
CA LYS A 133 0.28 16.71 8.19
C LYS A 133 -0.89 17.18 9.06
N SER A 134 -2.11 16.73 8.79
CA SER A 134 -3.29 17.11 9.57
C SER A 134 -3.32 16.54 11.00
N TYR A 135 -2.61 15.44 11.26
CA TYR A 135 -2.55 14.81 12.59
C TYR A 135 -1.13 14.75 13.17
N GLN A 136 -0.13 15.18 12.42
CA GLN A 136 1.29 15.13 12.83
C GLN A 136 1.54 15.74 14.22
N SER A 137 0.96 16.91 14.50
CA SER A 137 1.14 17.58 15.80
C SER A 137 0.56 16.77 16.96
N GLN A 138 -0.54 16.03 16.76
CA GLN A 138 -1.11 15.15 17.77
C GLN A 138 -0.16 13.99 18.10
N LEU A 139 0.55 13.45 17.09
CA LEU A 139 1.55 12.41 17.33
C LEU A 139 2.77 12.95 18.08
N VAL A 140 3.26 14.13 17.70
CA VAL A 140 4.38 14.78 18.42
C VAL A 140 3.99 15.02 19.88
N SER A 141 2.79 15.56 20.12
CA SER A 141 2.25 15.74 21.46
C SER A 141 2.16 14.43 22.22
N PHE A 142 1.56 13.39 21.63
CA PHE A 142 1.45 12.08 22.27
C PHE A 142 2.82 11.51 22.67
N VAL A 143 3.78 11.50 21.74
CA VAL A 143 5.12 10.98 22.00
C VAL A 143 5.81 11.80 23.10
N SER A 144 5.68 13.13 23.09
CA SER A 144 6.26 14.00 24.12
C SER A 144 5.57 13.88 25.50
N GLN A 145 4.26 13.62 25.53
CA GLN A 145 3.43 13.59 26.74
C GLN A 145 3.26 12.18 27.33
N SER A 146 3.68 11.13 26.64
CA SER A 146 3.62 9.73 27.10
C SER A 146 4.42 9.43 28.38
N GLY A 147 5.08 10.44 28.97
CA GLY A 147 5.62 10.42 30.33
C GLY A 147 7.00 9.78 30.43
N ALA A 148 8.04 10.61 30.54
CA ALA A 148 9.42 10.36 31.03
C ALA A 148 10.23 9.12 30.56
N LYS A 149 9.66 8.13 29.87
CA LYS A 149 10.37 6.97 29.34
C LYS A 149 10.31 7.01 27.82
N TRP A 150 11.46 7.27 27.22
CA TRP A 150 11.68 7.11 25.79
C TRP A 150 11.27 5.68 25.39
N PRO A 151 10.27 5.48 24.53
CA PRO A 151 9.83 4.14 24.15
C PRO A 151 10.99 3.39 23.50
N SER A 152 11.16 2.14 23.91
CA SER A 152 12.21 1.26 23.37
C SER A 152 12.00 0.96 21.89
N THR A 153 10.72 0.85 21.46
CA THR A 153 10.31 0.64 20.07
C THR A 153 8.92 1.22 19.85
N ILE A 154 8.72 1.87 18.71
CA ILE A 154 7.40 2.28 18.23
C ILE A 154 7.01 1.41 17.02
N HIS A 155 5.87 0.72 17.12
CA HIS A 155 5.34 -0.14 16.06
C HIS A 155 4.31 0.66 15.25
N CYS A 156 4.70 1.14 14.07
CA CYS A 156 3.81 1.80 13.12
C CYS A 156 3.11 0.77 12.25
N MET A 157 1.78 0.81 12.18
CA MET A 157 1.06 -0.14 11.34
C MET A 157 -0.25 0.38 10.77
N GLY A 158 -0.70 -0.29 9.71
CA GLY A 158 -2.03 -0.07 9.15
C GLY A 158 -2.28 -0.88 7.88
N HIS A 159 -3.56 -0.92 7.52
CA HIS A 159 -4.07 -1.54 6.30
C HIS A 159 -4.43 -0.47 5.26
N SER A 160 -4.24 -0.76 3.96
CA SER A 160 -4.65 0.13 2.86
C SER A 160 -4.04 1.54 3.00
N LEU A 161 -4.85 2.62 2.95
CA LEU A 161 -4.43 4.00 3.27
C LEU A 161 -3.72 4.11 4.63
N GLY A 162 -4.13 3.32 5.61
CA GLY A 162 -3.51 3.25 6.92
C GLY A 162 -2.07 2.74 6.85
N GLY A 163 -1.80 1.79 5.95
CA GLY A 163 -0.44 1.35 5.67
C GLY A 163 0.40 2.44 4.99
N ALA A 164 -0.19 3.24 4.09
CA ALA A 164 0.50 4.38 3.50
C ALA A 164 0.91 5.41 4.56
N LEU A 165 0.02 5.71 5.49
CA LEU A 165 0.29 6.64 6.59
C LEU A 165 1.26 6.07 7.63
N ALA A 166 1.26 4.76 7.84
CA ALA A 166 2.27 4.10 8.69
C ALA A 166 3.70 4.30 8.15
N ASN A 167 3.89 4.34 6.83
CA ASN A 167 5.20 4.66 6.23
C ASN A 167 5.64 6.10 6.57
N LEU A 168 4.73 7.08 6.45
CA LEU A 168 5.00 8.49 6.80
C LEU A 168 5.29 8.66 8.30
N ASN A 169 4.52 7.98 9.15
CA ASN A 169 4.74 7.93 10.60
C ASN A 169 6.11 7.37 10.94
N ALA A 170 6.48 6.24 10.32
CA ALA A 170 7.78 5.63 10.53
C ALA A 170 8.93 6.56 10.11
N CYS A 171 8.80 7.26 8.98
CA CYS A 171 9.80 8.25 8.56
C CYS A 171 9.98 9.36 9.59
N MET A 172 8.88 9.96 10.04
CA MET A 172 8.91 11.05 11.02
C MET A 172 9.53 10.60 12.35
N LEU A 173 9.15 9.43 12.84
CA LEU A 173 9.65 8.92 14.11
C LEU A 173 11.13 8.51 14.02
N ARG A 174 11.58 7.98 12.89
CA ARG A 174 13.01 7.75 12.64
C ARG A 174 13.79 9.06 12.59
N ASP A 175 13.23 10.09 11.96
CA ASP A 175 13.82 11.44 11.92
C ASP A 175 13.97 12.05 13.33
N ALA A 176 13.00 11.78 14.20
CA ALA A 176 13.03 12.18 15.62
C ALA A 176 13.89 11.26 16.52
N GLY A 177 14.60 10.27 15.96
CA GLY A 177 15.54 9.41 16.70
C GLY A 177 14.94 8.17 17.38
N PHE A 178 13.66 7.85 17.16
CA PHE A 178 13.04 6.66 17.76
C PHE A 178 13.41 5.38 17.02
N ASN A 179 13.51 4.26 17.75
CA ASN A 179 13.52 2.94 17.13
C ASN A 179 12.11 2.58 16.63
N VAL A 180 11.99 2.16 15.37
CA VAL A 180 10.69 1.95 14.72
C VAL A 180 10.62 0.59 14.05
N CYS A 181 9.50 -0.09 14.22
CA CYS A 181 9.10 -1.20 13.35
C CYS A 181 7.92 -0.77 12.48
N LEU A 182 7.96 -1.07 11.18
CA LEU A 182 6.93 -0.74 10.21
C LEU A 182 6.21 -2.00 9.73
N TYR A 183 4.89 -2.05 9.86
CA TYR A 183 4.06 -3.16 9.41
C TYR A 183 2.92 -2.66 8.53
N THR A 184 2.84 -3.12 7.29
CA THR A 184 1.83 -2.61 6.35
C THR A 184 1.13 -3.74 5.63
N ILE A 185 -0.20 -3.70 5.61
CA ILE A 185 -1.05 -4.69 4.95
C ILE A 185 -1.69 -4.04 3.74
N GLY A 186 -1.46 -4.58 2.53
CA GLY A 186 -2.12 -4.08 1.32
C GLY A 186 -1.91 -2.59 1.06
N ALA A 187 -0.77 -2.03 1.47
CA ALA A 187 -0.52 -0.60 1.34
C ALA A 187 -0.18 -0.20 -0.11
N PRO A 188 -0.70 0.94 -0.61
CA PRO A 188 -0.27 1.51 -1.88
C PRO A 188 1.18 2.03 -1.78
N ARG A 189 1.77 2.37 -2.93
CA ARG A 189 3.08 3.03 -3.00
C ARG A 189 2.97 4.46 -2.45
N VAL A 190 3.91 4.87 -1.59
CA VAL A 190 3.72 6.09 -0.76
C VAL A 190 4.58 7.26 -1.21
N GLY A 191 5.76 6.97 -1.76
CA GLY A 191 6.71 7.99 -2.21
C GLY A 191 7.56 7.48 -3.35
N ILE A 192 8.44 8.32 -3.86
CA ILE A 192 9.28 8.00 -5.02
C ILE A 192 10.59 7.31 -4.61
N VAL A 193 11.54 7.20 -5.54
CA VAL A 193 12.87 6.62 -5.28
C VAL A 193 13.61 7.15 -4.07
N SER A 194 13.55 8.46 -3.81
CA SER A 194 14.21 9.07 -2.65
C SER A 194 13.70 8.44 -1.35
N TYR A 195 12.36 8.33 -1.23
CA TYR A 195 11.69 7.73 -0.09
C TYR A 195 12.08 6.25 0.08
N ALA A 196 11.94 5.45 -0.98
CA ALA A 196 12.20 4.02 -0.93
C ALA A 196 13.65 3.70 -0.54
N GLN A 197 14.60 4.49 -1.04
CA GLN A 197 16.02 4.35 -0.68
C GLN A 197 16.32 4.80 0.74
N ASP A 198 15.72 5.90 1.20
CA ASP A 198 15.95 6.42 2.55
C ASP A 198 15.38 5.47 3.61
N ILE A 199 14.10 5.08 3.53
CA ILE A 199 13.48 4.25 4.57
C ILE A 199 14.15 2.89 4.74
N THR A 200 14.61 2.28 3.63
CA THR A 200 15.30 0.97 3.66
C THR A 200 16.75 1.07 4.15
N LYS A 201 17.34 2.27 4.18
CA LYS A 201 18.60 2.54 4.88
C LYS A 201 18.36 2.83 6.37
N GLN A 202 17.25 3.47 6.71
CA GLN A 202 16.96 3.93 8.07
C GLN A 202 16.38 2.88 9.00
N ILE A 203 15.69 1.87 8.46
CA ILE A 203 15.04 0.79 9.20
C ILE A 203 15.59 -0.55 8.72
N ALA A 204 16.03 -1.39 9.66
CA ALA A 204 16.58 -2.69 9.31
C ALA A 204 15.54 -3.56 8.58
N PRO A 205 15.95 -4.41 7.61
CA PRO A 205 15.01 -5.23 6.84
C PRO A 205 14.07 -6.09 7.69
N GLY A 206 14.54 -6.60 8.84
CA GLY A 206 13.73 -7.40 9.77
C GLY A 206 12.66 -6.60 10.53
N GLN A 207 12.76 -5.28 10.56
CA GLN A 207 11.83 -4.34 11.21
C GLN A 207 10.80 -3.75 10.24
N ILE A 208 10.94 -3.97 8.93
CA ILE A 208 9.92 -3.66 7.92
C ILE A 208 9.23 -4.96 7.52
N ARG A 209 7.90 -5.02 7.68
CA ARG A 209 7.07 -6.15 7.25
C ARG A 209 5.93 -5.63 6.38
N ARG A 210 6.18 -5.59 5.07
CA ARG A 210 5.20 -5.18 4.07
C ARG A 210 4.58 -6.43 3.45
N ILE A 211 3.35 -6.73 3.83
CA ILE A 211 2.59 -7.86 3.26
C ILE A 211 1.68 -7.39 2.14
N ALA A 212 1.71 -8.10 1.02
CA ALA A 212 0.81 -7.87 -0.11
C ALA A 212 0.25 -9.18 -0.65
N ASN A 213 -0.96 -9.10 -1.17
CA ASN A 213 -1.56 -10.14 -1.97
C ASN A 213 -1.34 -9.81 -3.47
N PRO A 214 -0.76 -10.72 -4.29
CA PRO A 214 -0.62 -10.51 -5.74
C PRO A 214 -1.94 -10.27 -6.49
N CYS A 215 -3.08 -10.62 -5.89
CA CYS A 215 -4.40 -10.35 -6.43
C CYS A 215 -5.02 -9.04 -5.91
N ASP A 216 -4.35 -8.34 -4.99
CA ASP A 216 -4.81 -7.05 -4.46
C ASP A 216 -4.35 -5.90 -5.37
N PRO A 217 -5.27 -5.14 -5.98
CA PRO A 217 -4.92 -4.02 -6.86
C PRO A 217 -4.31 -2.82 -6.12
N VAL A 218 -4.50 -2.67 -4.80
CA VAL A 218 -4.08 -1.47 -4.06
C VAL A 218 -2.56 -1.32 -3.96
N PRO A 219 -1.78 -2.37 -3.61
CA PRO A 219 -0.32 -2.31 -3.67
C PRO A 219 0.26 -2.06 -5.06
N MET A 220 -0.56 -2.16 -6.10
CA MET A 220 -0.17 -1.93 -7.49
C MET A 220 -0.31 -0.45 -7.91
N VAL A 221 -0.78 0.44 -7.03
CA VAL A 221 -0.94 1.88 -7.30
C VAL A 221 -0.34 2.74 -6.17
N PRO A 222 -0.13 4.05 -6.38
CA PRO A 222 0.00 4.73 -7.67
C PRO A 222 1.18 4.17 -8.48
N LEU A 223 1.16 4.42 -9.78
CA LEU A 223 2.12 3.91 -10.76
C LEU A 223 3.45 4.71 -10.68
N PHE A 224 4.38 4.53 -11.61
CA PHE A 224 5.63 5.30 -11.59
C PHE A 224 5.38 6.82 -11.45
N PRO A 225 6.22 7.57 -10.70
CA PRO A 225 7.51 7.18 -10.10
C PRO A 225 7.40 6.66 -8.65
N TYR A 226 6.21 6.29 -8.19
CA TYR A 226 6.03 5.81 -6.83
C TYR A 226 6.59 4.39 -6.65
N MET A 227 7.16 4.14 -5.47
CA MET A 227 7.80 2.88 -5.08
C MET A 227 7.45 2.47 -3.66
N HIS A 228 7.60 1.17 -3.37
CA HIS A 228 7.41 0.65 -2.03
C HIS A 228 8.61 1.00 -1.15
N GLY A 229 8.39 1.15 0.16
CA GLY A 229 9.43 1.42 1.15
C GLY A 229 10.11 0.15 1.69
N SER A 230 10.23 -0.90 0.88
CA SER A 230 10.63 -2.24 1.30
C SER A 230 11.50 -2.91 0.25
N ARG A 231 12.38 -3.83 0.65
CA ARG A 231 13.23 -4.63 -0.24
C ARG A 231 13.53 -5.97 0.42
N GLY A 232 13.82 -7.00 -0.38
CA GLY A 232 14.34 -8.23 0.20
C GLY A 232 13.34 -8.94 1.12
N GLN A 233 13.86 -9.34 2.27
CA GLN A 233 13.13 -9.99 3.37
C GLN A 233 12.04 -9.12 4.02
N SER A 234 11.95 -7.84 3.67
CA SER A 234 10.89 -6.93 4.13
C SER A 234 9.59 -7.05 3.33
N GLU A 235 9.61 -7.74 2.18
CA GLU A 235 8.47 -7.93 1.29
C GLU A 235 7.93 -9.35 1.37
N LEU A 236 6.70 -9.46 1.84
CA LEU A 236 6.04 -10.74 2.07
C LEU A 236 4.78 -10.84 1.20
N LEU A 237 4.59 -11.99 0.60
CA LEU A 237 3.47 -12.30 -0.26
C LEU A 237 2.53 -13.28 0.42
N LEU A 238 1.25 -12.93 0.36
CA LEU A 238 0.14 -13.80 0.69
C LEU A 238 -0.57 -14.13 -0.62
N ARG A 239 -0.38 -15.34 -1.15
CA ARG A 239 -1.11 -15.77 -2.35
C ARG A 239 -2.53 -16.18 -1.95
N HIS A 240 -3.50 -15.45 -2.46
CA HIS A 240 -4.92 -15.78 -2.33
C HIS A 240 -5.66 -15.43 -3.62
N GLY A 241 -6.36 -16.42 -4.18
CA GLY A 241 -7.05 -16.30 -5.47
C GLY A 241 -6.12 -16.28 -6.67
N GLU A 242 -6.72 -16.20 -7.86
CA GLU A 242 -6.02 -16.17 -9.16
C GLU A 242 -6.22 -14.84 -9.89
N LYS A 243 -7.29 -14.11 -9.56
CA LYS A 243 -7.71 -12.89 -10.24
C LYS A 243 -7.53 -11.66 -9.37
N VAL A 244 -7.01 -10.61 -9.99
CA VAL A 244 -6.92 -9.26 -9.40
C VAL A 244 -8.33 -8.75 -9.13
N GLY A 245 -8.65 -8.55 -7.86
CA GLY A 245 -10.01 -8.30 -7.42
C GLY A 245 -10.11 -7.53 -6.12
N ILE A 246 -11.29 -6.98 -5.87
CA ILE A 246 -11.58 -6.17 -4.68
C ILE A 246 -11.43 -6.99 -3.40
N ASP A 247 -11.94 -8.22 -3.38
CA ASP A 247 -11.95 -9.06 -2.17
C ASP A 247 -10.53 -9.48 -1.75
N ALA A 248 -9.57 -9.45 -2.67
CA ALA A 248 -8.16 -9.69 -2.36
C ALA A 248 -7.52 -8.58 -1.50
N HIS A 249 -8.16 -7.40 -1.44
CA HIS A 249 -7.70 -6.28 -0.61
C HIS A 249 -8.23 -6.34 0.83
N LEU A 250 -9.35 -7.01 1.11
CA LEU A 250 -10.02 -6.88 2.41
C LEU A 250 -9.30 -7.69 3.50
N LEU A 251 -9.29 -7.16 4.73
CA LEU A 251 -8.67 -7.83 5.88
C LEU A 251 -9.32 -9.19 6.18
N HIS A 252 -10.65 -9.29 6.08
CA HIS A 252 -11.41 -10.48 6.41
C HIS A 252 -11.42 -11.55 5.30
N SER A 253 -11.01 -11.22 4.07
CA SER A 253 -10.91 -12.17 2.95
C SER A 253 -9.47 -12.31 2.46
N GLY A 254 -8.98 -11.34 1.68
CA GLY A 254 -7.68 -11.40 1.01
C GLY A 254 -6.47 -11.45 1.95
N TYR A 255 -6.60 -10.95 3.18
CA TYR A 255 -5.56 -11.02 4.22
C TYR A 255 -5.94 -11.88 5.43
N SER A 256 -7.02 -12.66 5.35
CA SER A 256 -7.57 -13.47 6.45
C SER A 256 -6.56 -14.44 7.07
N LYS A 257 -5.67 -15.03 6.26
CA LYS A 257 -4.59 -15.93 6.74
C LYS A 257 -3.76 -15.29 7.85
N MET A 258 -3.54 -13.97 7.81
CA MET A 258 -2.77 -13.27 8.83
C MET A 258 -3.39 -13.39 10.22
N ALA A 259 -4.73 -13.39 10.32
CA ALA A 259 -5.45 -13.49 11.60
C ALA A 259 -5.13 -14.77 12.37
N HIS A 260 -4.63 -15.80 11.68
CA HIS A 260 -4.29 -17.11 12.23
C HIS A 260 -2.79 -17.40 12.20
N SER A 261 -1.96 -16.49 11.66
CA SER A 261 -0.52 -16.68 11.52
C SER A 261 0.23 -16.18 12.76
N SER A 262 1.11 -17.03 13.30
CA SER A 262 1.94 -16.67 14.46
C SER A 262 3.36 -16.31 14.07
N SER A 263 3.80 -16.62 12.84
CA SER A 263 5.14 -16.30 12.36
C SER A 263 5.11 -15.56 11.02
N TRP A 264 6.06 -14.64 10.83
CA TRP A 264 6.27 -14.01 9.52
C TRP A 264 6.85 -14.99 8.47
N SER A 265 7.39 -16.13 8.91
CA SER A 265 7.81 -17.22 8.01
C SER A 265 6.63 -17.95 7.34
N ASP A 266 5.39 -17.71 7.79
CA ASP A 266 4.19 -18.30 7.21
C ASP A 266 3.84 -17.68 5.82
N PHE A 267 4.60 -16.67 5.40
CA PHE A 267 4.44 -15.94 4.14
C PHE A 267 5.68 -16.09 3.26
N SER A 268 5.49 -16.08 1.95
CA SER A 268 6.58 -16.21 1.00
C SER A 268 7.29 -14.87 0.81
N PRO A 269 8.62 -14.81 0.73
CA PRO A 269 9.30 -13.59 0.31
C PRO A 269 8.89 -13.21 -1.12
N MET A 270 8.89 -11.91 -1.43
CA MET A 270 8.70 -11.47 -2.80
C MET A 270 9.87 -11.97 -3.66
N PRO A 271 9.63 -12.62 -4.81
CA PRO A 271 10.71 -13.01 -5.71
C PRO A 271 11.45 -11.78 -6.22
N HIS A 272 12.79 -11.83 -6.26
CA HIS A 272 13.61 -10.74 -6.78
C HIS A 272 14.13 -11.04 -8.19
N GLY A 273 13.88 -10.11 -9.11
CA GLY A 273 14.41 -10.12 -10.48
C GLY A 273 13.91 -11.27 -11.36
N LEU A 274 14.56 -11.43 -12.51
CA LEU A 274 14.28 -12.46 -13.53
C LEU A 274 14.72 -13.88 -13.13
N SER A 275 15.48 -14.02 -12.03
CA SER A 275 16.14 -15.26 -11.62
C SER A 275 15.20 -16.46 -11.42
N GLN A 276 13.91 -16.22 -11.21
CA GLN A 276 12.91 -17.28 -10.98
C GLN A 276 12.39 -17.93 -12.28
N TYR A 277 12.57 -17.30 -13.45
CA TYR A 277 12.12 -17.86 -14.72
C TYR A 277 13.28 -17.92 -15.71
N THR A 278 13.75 -19.13 -15.98
CA THR A 278 14.78 -19.39 -16.99
C THR A 278 14.26 -19.23 -18.42
N ASP A 279 12.94 -19.29 -18.61
CA ASP A 279 12.26 -19.24 -19.92
C ASP A 279 10.85 -18.65 -19.74
N LEU A 280 10.72 -17.33 -19.92
CA LEU A 280 9.44 -16.62 -19.79
C LEU A 280 8.42 -17.08 -20.84
N SER A 281 8.85 -17.36 -22.07
CA SER A 281 7.97 -17.80 -23.16
C SER A 281 7.23 -19.08 -22.79
N ARG A 282 7.90 -20.02 -22.13
CA ARG A 282 7.27 -21.24 -21.59
C ARG A 282 6.25 -20.96 -20.49
N GLU A 283 6.51 -19.99 -19.63
CA GLU A 283 5.54 -19.61 -18.58
C GLU A 283 4.29 -18.95 -19.16
N PHE A 284 4.42 -18.14 -20.21
CA PHE A 284 3.27 -17.62 -20.94
C PHE A 284 2.47 -18.73 -21.62
N ALA A 285 3.14 -19.72 -22.22
CA ALA A 285 2.47 -20.86 -22.86
C ALA A 285 1.63 -21.70 -21.86
N LYS A 286 2.03 -21.76 -20.59
CA LYS A 286 1.30 -22.50 -19.54
C LYS A 286 -0.01 -21.85 -19.11
N LEU A 287 -0.20 -20.55 -19.33
CA LEU A 287 -1.39 -19.85 -18.85
C LEU A 287 -2.66 -20.34 -19.56
N GLY A 288 -2.58 -20.67 -20.86
CA GLY A 288 -3.77 -20.82 -21.70
C GLY A 288 -4.54 -19.49 -21.81
N GLY A 289 -5.30 -19.29 -22.89
CA GLY A 289 -6.04 -18.03 -23.08
C GLY A 289 -7.08 -17.75 -21.99
N GLY A 290 -7.62 -16.53 -21.94
CA GLY A 290 -8.63 -16.12 -20.93
C GLY A 290 -8.02 -15.40 -19.73
N GLY A 291 -7.07 -14.50 -19.99
CA GLY A 291 -6.24 -13.83 -19.00
C GLY A 291 -6.88 -12.66 -18.26
N MET A 292 -8.18 -12.39 -18.46
CA MET A 292 -8.85 -11.22 -17.89
C MET A 292 -8.69 -11.17 -16.36
N PHE A 293 -8.02 -10.12 -15.89
CA PHE A 293 -7.62 -9.90 -14.49
C PHE A 293 -6.75 -10.99 -13.87
N ASN A 294 -6.09 -11.84 -14.64
CA ASN A 294 -5.25 -12.92 -14.11
C ASN A 294 -3.96 -12.34 -13.47
N ALA A 295 -3.74 -12.61 -12.18
CA ALA A 295 -2.59 -12.07 -11.44
C ALA A 295 -1.25 -12.69 -11.87
N LYS A 296 -1.24 -13.96 -12.32
CA LYS A 296 -0.05 -14.61 -12.86
C LYS A 296 0.31 -14.05 -14.24
N LEU A 297 -0.67 -13.79 -15.11
CA LEU A 297 -0.44 -13.08 -16.37
C LEU A 297 0.19 -11.72 -16.11
N LEU A 298 -0.35 -10.96 -15.15
CA LEU A 298 0.20 -9.65 -14.79
C LEU A 298 1.65 -9.72 -14.26
N ASP A 299 1.98 -10.71 -13.42
CA ASP A 299 3.36 -10.96 -12.96
C ASP A 299 4.31 -11.25 -14.13
N LEU A 300 3.87 -12.06 -15.10
CA LEU A 300 4.67 -12.39 -16.28
C LEU A 300 4.86 -11.19 -17.21
N VAL A 301 3.81 -10.39 -17.44
CA VAL A 301 3.89 -9.14 -18.22
C VAL A 301 4.92 -8.19 -17.61
N GLY A 302 4.88 -8.00 -16.29
CA GLY A 302 5.83 -7.12 -15.63
C GLY A 302 7.27 -7.62 -15.67
N LYS A 303 7.49 -8.94 -15.63
CA LYS A 303 8.82 -9.55 -15.79
C LYS A 303 9.34 -9.49 -17.22
N LEU A 304 8.49 -9.70 -18.22
CA LEU A 304 8.87 -9.53 -19.61
C LEU A 304 9.20 -8.06 -19.92
N THR A 305 8.43 -7.13 -19.34
CA THR A 305 8.73 -5.70 -19.41
C THR A 305 10.10 -5.40 -18.76
N GLU A 306 10.38 -5.95 -17.58
CA GLU A 306 11.70 -5.86 -16.94
C GLU A 306 12.83 -6.35 -17.86
N GLN A 307 12.65 -7.49 -18.51
CA GLN A 307 13.63 -8.05 -19.46
C GLN A 307 13.88 -7.08 -20.62
N VAL A 308 12.83 -6.58 -21.26
CA VAL A 308 12.96 -5.63 -22.38
C VAL A 308 13.68 -4.35 -21.94
N LEU A 309 13.30 -3.78 -20.79
CA LEU A 309 13.95 -2.58 -20.26
C LEU A 309 15.44 -2.79 -19.98
N ARG A 310 15.83 -3.94 -19.40
CA ARG A 310 17.23 -4.29 -19.15
C ARG A 310 18.02 -4.46 -20.45
N SER A 311 17.47 -5.17 -21.43
CA SER A 311 18.09 -5.39 -22.74
C SER A 311 18.33 -4.08 -23.50
N MET A 312 17.46 -3.08 -23.29
CA MET A 312 17.59 -1.75 -23.89
C MET A 312 18.47 -0.77 -23.08
N GLY A 313 19.12 -1.22 -22.01
CA GLY A 313 19.99 -0.37 -21.17
C GLY A 313 19.25 0.48 -20.14
N TYR A 314 17.94 0.30 -19.97
CA TYR A 314 17.11 1.01 -18.99
C TYR A 314 16.99 0.27 -17.65
N ALA A 315 18.03 -0.48 -17.25
CA ALA A 315 18.04 -1.22 -16.00
C ALA A 315 17.85 -0.33 -14.75
N TYR A 316 18.14 0.96 -14.83
CA TYR A 316 17.90 1.93 -13.74
C TYR A 316 16.40 2.24 -13.52
N LEU A 317 15.56 2.07 -14.55
CA LEU A 317 14.09 2.17 -14.44
C LEU A 317 13.50 0.91 -13.78
N VAL A 318 14.22 -0.20 -13.88
CA VAL A 318 13.89 -1.48 -13.25
C VAL A 318 14.44 -1.48 -11.83
N THR A 319 13.63 -1.01 -10.88
CA THR A 319 14.01 -1.11 -9.47
C THR A 319 13.76 -2.52 -8.94
N VAL A 320 14.53 -2.92 -7.92
CA VAL A 320 14.65 -4.29 -7.35
C VAL A 320 13.33 -4.87 -6.76
N GLN A 321 12.20 -4.16 -6.90
CA GLN A 321 10.89 -4.57 -6.38
C GLN A 321 10.14 -5.39 -7.44
N GLY A 322 10.10 -6.71 -7.21
CA GLY A 322 9.75 -7.71 -8.21
C GLY A 322 8.42 -7.51 -8.94
N GLY A 323 8.44 -7.80 -10.24
CA GLY A 323 7.32 -8.23 -11.09
C GLY A 323 6.17 -7.24 -11.30
N ILE A 324 5.47 -6.84 -10.25
CA ILE A 324 4.18 -6.13 -10.35
C ILE A 324 4.37 -4.61 -10.56
N SER A 325 5.61 -4.12 -10.44
CA SER A 325 5.91 -2.67 -10.37
C SER A 325 6.30 -2.01 -11.69
N LEU A 326 6.51 -2.76 -12.77
CA LEU A 326 7.07 -2.23 -14.04
C LEU A 326 6.10 -2.18 -15.21
N ALA A 327 4.92 -2.80 -15.10
CA ALA A 327 3.92 -2.76 -16.17
C ALA A 327 3.39 -1.34 -16.44
N VAL A 328 3.66 -0.35 -15.58
CA VAL A 328 3.29 1.04 -15.83
C VAL A 328 4.31 2.05 -15.29
N THR A 329 5.36 2.27 -16.06
CA THR A 329 6.15 3.51 -16.01
C THR A 329 5.33 4.68 -16.57
N ALA A 330 5.81 5.94 -16.51
CA ALA A 330 5.15 7.05 -17.21
C ALA A 330 4.81 6.60 -18.64
N ALA A 331 3.53 6.64 -19.02
CA ALA A 331 3.04 5.97 -20.23
C ALA A 331 3.84 6.41 -21.46
N ASP A 332 4.21 7.69 -21.53
CA ASP A 332 5.09 8.26 -22.56
C ASP A 332 6.46 7.58 -22.61
N LEU A 333 7.17 7.53 -21.47
CA LEU A 333 8.51 6.94 -21.37
C LEU A 333 8.47 5.43 -21.69
N LEU A 334 7.46 4.71 -21.19
CA LEU A 334 7.32 3.29 -21.48
C LEU A 334 7.04 3.06 -22.96
N SER A 335 6.12 3.83 -23.54
CA SER A 335 5.75 3.72 -24.94
C SER A 335 6.95 3.98 -25.84
N GLU A 336 7.73 5.02 -25.55
CA GLU A 336 8.94 5.34 -26.30
C GLU A 336 9.97 4.19 -26.22
N VAL A 337 10.23 3.66 -25.02
CA VAL A 337 11.21 2.59 -24.84
C VAL A 337 10.75 1.29 -25.51
N LEU A 338 9.47 0.93 -25.40
CA LEU A 338 8.92 -0.28 -26.02
C LEU A 338 8.90 -0.18 -27.56
N VAL A 339 8.59 0.99 -28.15
CA VAL A 339 8.72 1.18 -29.62
C VAL A 339 10.19 1.07 -30.05
N LYS A 340 11.13 1.69 -29.32
CA LYS A 340 12.56 1.55 -29.61
C LYS A 340 13.00 0.09 -29.53
N ALA A 341 12.52 -0.66 -28.54
CA ALA A 341 12.80 -2.09 -28.40
C ALA A 341 12.26 -2.90 -29.58
N ALA A 342 11.00 -2.67 -29.98
CA ALA A 342 10.38 -3.37 -31.10
C ALA A 342 11.11 -3.12 -32.43
N ASN A 343 11.70 -1.93 -32.62
CA ASN A 343 12.49 -1.61 -33.81
C ASN A 343 13.96 -2.05 -33.72
N ALA A 344 14.45 -2.44 -32.55
CA ALA A 344 15.86 -2.79 -32.34
C ALA A 344 16.18 -4.23 -32.78
N SER A 345 15.26 -5.18 -32.60
CA SER A 345 15.45 -6.55 -33.07
C SER A 345 14.12 -7.31 -33.19
N LYS A 346 14.11 -8.38 -34.00
CA LYS A 346 12.96 -9.28 -34.12
C LYS A 346 12.55 -9.90 -32.77
N LEU A 347 13.53 -10.32 -31.97
CA LEU A 347 13.28 -10.92 -30.65
C LEU A 347 12.58 -9.93 -29.71
N LEU A 348 13.08 -8.68 -29.64
CA LEU A 348 12.45 -7.65 -28.83
C LEU A 348 11.07 -7.24 -29.37
N ALA A 349 10.85 -7.28 -30.68
CA ALA A 349 9.52 -7.07 -31.25
C ALA A 349 8.52 -8.13 -30.75
N GLU A 350 8.91 -9.41 -30.77
CA GLU A 350 8.08 -10.52 -30.26
C GLU A 350 7.77 -10.36 -28.76
N ASP A 351 8.76 -9.97 -27.95
CA ASP A 351 8.57 -9.67 -26.53
C ASP A 351 7.59 -8.50 -26.32
N VAL A 352 7.72 -7.41 -27.08
CA VAL A 352 6.83 -6.25 -26.98
C VAL A 352 5.40 -6.61 -27.42
N PHE A 353 5.23 -7.36 -28.51
CA PHE A 353 3.91 -7.86 -28.90
C PHE A 353 3.29 -8.75 -27.83
N THR A 354 4.09 -9.61 -27.19
CA THR A 354 3.63 -10.45 -26.07
C THR A 354 3.16 -9.61 -24.89
N ILE A 355 3.93 -8.57 -24.50
CA ILE A 355 3.55 -7.62 -23.43
C ILE A 355 2.19 -6.98 -23.77
N VAL A 356 2.07 -6.41 -24.97
CA VAL A 356 0.90 -5.65 -25.38
C VAL A 356 -0.35 -6.52 -25.47
N ASN A 357 -0.25 -7.67 -26.13
CA ASN A 357 -1.39 -8.58 -26.28
C ASN A 357 -1.81 -9.19 -24.94
N SER A 358 -0.85 -9.41 -24.03
CA SER A 358 -1.16 -9.84 -22.66
C SER A 358 -1.84 -8.75 -21.84
N MET A 359 -1.47 -7.47 -22.01
CA MET A 359 -2.20 -6.35 -21.40
C MET A 359 -3.62 -6.25 -21.95
N LEU A 360 -3.81 -6.44 -23.25
CA LEU A 360 -5.14 -6.46 -23.87
C LEU A 360 -5.98 -7.64 -23.36
N ASP A 361 -5.42 -8.85 -23.28
CA ASP A 361 -6.10 -10.03 -22.71
C ASP A 361 -6.48 -9.81 -21.23
N PHE A 362 -5.58 -9.20 -20.44
CA PHE A 362 -5.88 -8.81 -19.06
C PHE A 362 -7.08 -7.86 -18.97
N LEU A 363 -7.24 -6.97 -19.95
CA LEU A 363 -8.37 -6.03 -20.06
C LEU A 363 -9.61 -6.64 -20.75
N GLY A 364 -9.56 -7.91 -21.16
CA GLY A 364 -10.64 -8.57 -21.91
C GLY A 364 -10.82 -8.03 -23.33
N ARG A 365 -9.75 -7.52 -23.95
CA ARG A 365 -9.73 -6.94 -25.30
C ARG A 365 -9.06 -7.89 -26.30
N ALA A 366 -9.49 -7.80 -27.56
CA ALA A 366 -8.91 -8.59 -28.64
C ALA A 366 -7.42 -8.24 -28.86
N PRO A 367 -6.57 -9.24 -29.20
CA PRO A 367 -5.16 -8.99 -29.49
C PRO A 367 -4.99 -8.19 -30.79
N ILE A 368 -3.89 -7.47 -30.90
CA ILE A 368 -3.46 -6.80 -32.13
C ILE A 368 -2.44 -7.69 -32.87
N SER A 369 -2.54 -7.73 -34.19
CA SER A 369 -1.63 -8.48 -35.08
C SER A 369 -1.39 -7.67 -36.35
N GLY A 370 -0.17 -7.74 -36.90
CA GLY A 370 0.18 -7.12 -38.18
C GLY A 370 0.26 -5.58 -38.19
N THR A 371 -0.17 -4.90 -37.13
CA THR A 371 -0.09 -3.44 -36.99
C THR A 371 1.31 -3.00 -36.54
N ALA A 372 1.87 -1.97 -37.18
CA ALA A 372 3.09 -1.32 -36.68
C ALA A 372 2.82 -0.73 -35.28
N LEU A 373 3.62 -1.12 -34.29
CA LEU A 373 3.53 -0.58 -32.94
C LEU A 373 4.00 0.87 -32.94
N THR A 374 3.06 1.81 -32.86
CA THR A 374 3.35 3.24 -32.73
C THR A 374 3.39 3.67 -31.26
N ILE A 375 4.07 4.78 -30.96
CA ILE A 375 4.09 5.36 -29.61
C ILE A 375 2.66 5.66 -29.16
N GLN A 376 1.81 6.19 -30.05
CA GLN A 376 0.42 6.52 -29.75
C GLN A 376 -0.41 5.27 -29.41
N THR A 377 -0.23 4.17 -30.15
CA THR A 377 -0.92 2.90 -29.88
C THR A 377 -0.51 2.35 -28.51
N LEU A 378 0.78 2.30 -28.20
CA LEU A 378 1.26 1.83 -26.90
C LEU A 378 0.80 2.72 -25.75
N HIS A 379 0.86 4.04 -25.94
CA HIS A 379 0.43 5.01 -24.94
C HIS A 379 -1.04 4.81 -24.59
N TRP A 380 -1.90 4.65 -25.59
CA TRP A 380 -3.32 4.36 -25.38
C TRP A 380 -3.54 3.06 -24.59
N ILE A 381 -2.86 1.97 -24.93
CA ILE A 381 -3.01 0.68 -24.23
C ILE A 381 -2.57 0.81 -22.76
N LEU A 382 -1.43 1.45 -22.51
CA LEU A 382 -0.91 1.67 -21.16
C LEU A 382 -1.82 2.58 -20.33
N ASP A 383 -2.42 3.61 -20.93
CA ASP A 383 -3.39 4.48 -20.27
C ASP A 383 -4.67 3.74 -19.88
N GLN A 384 -5.20 2.89 -20.77
CA GLN A 384 -6.35 2.03 -20.47
C GLN A 384 -6.04 1.06 -19.33
N PHE A 385 -4.86 0.43 -19.36
CA PHE A 385 -4.40 -0.47 -18.31
C PHE A 385 -4.27 0.26 -16.96
N SER A 386 -3.65 1.44 -16.97
CA SER A 386 -3.48 2.30 -15.78
C SER A 386 -4.82 2.69 -15.17
N THR A 387 -5.76 3.10 -16.02
CA THR A 387 -7.10 3.53 -15.61
C THR A 387 -7.87 2.38 -14.96
N GLU A 388 -7.85 1.18 -15.56
CA GLU A 388 -8.51 -0.01 -15.00
C GLU A 388 -7.92 -0.39 -13.64
N MET A 389 -6.59 -0.43 -13.52
CA MET A 389 -5.92 -0.76 -12.26
C MET A 389 -6.21 0.27 -11.17
N ALA A 390 -6.19 1.56 -11.50
CA ALA A 390 -6.54 2.63 -10.57
C ALA A 390 -8.01 2.57 -10.14
N GLY A 391 -8.93 2.27 -11.07
CA GLY A 391 -10.34 2.08 -10.76
C GLY A 391 -10.59 0.90 -9.82
N ARG A 392 -9.93 -0.25 -10.06
CA ARG A 392 -10.01 -1.42 -9.16
C ARG A 392 -9.46 -1.13 -7.78
N ALA A 393 -8.30 -0.50 -7.69
CA ALA A 393 -7.70 -0.12 -6.41
C ALA A 393 -8.63 0.82 -5.63
N GLN A 394 -9.25 1.79 -6.30
CA GLN A 394 -10.21 2.70 -5.68
C GLN A 394 -11.44 1.95 -5.15
N GLN A 395 -12.03 1.06 -5.95
CA GLN A 395 -13.16 0.23 -5.53
C GLN A 395 -12.80 -0.68 -4.35
N ALA A 396 -11.57 -1.21 -4.33
CA ALA A 396 -11.07 -2.02 -3.25
C ALA A 396 -10.93 -1.21 -1.95
N MET A 397 -10.31 -0.03 -2.01
CA MET A 397 -10.23 0.91 -0.88
C MET A 397 -11.63 1.31 -0.38
N LEU A 398 -12.61 1.45 -1.29
CA LEU A 398 -14.00 1.78 -0.95
C LEU A 398 -14.71 0.69 -0.14
N LYS A 399 -14.40 -0.57 -0.37
CA LYS A 399 -15.04 -1.71 0.33
C LYS A 399 -14.33 -2.15 1.61
N ALA A 400 -13.12 -1.66 1.89
CA ALA A 400 -12.25 -2.10 2.99
C ALA A 400 -12.86 -2.08 4.41
N GLN A 401 -14.00 -1.40 4.61
CA GLN A 401 -14.68 -1.26 5.91
C GLN A 401 -15.95 -2.15 6.04
N ARG A 402 -16.36 -2.87 5.00
CA ARG A 402 -17.69 -3.52 4.94
C ARG A 402 -17.76 -4.95 5.49
N GLY A 403 -16.72 -5.50 6.09
CA GLY A 403 -16.74 -6.87 6.59
C GLY A 403 -15.92 -7.11 7.83
#